data_AF-A0A831XPA0-F1
#
_entry.id   AF-A0A831XPA0-F1
#
_cell.length_a   1.000
_cell.length_b   1.000
_cell.length_c   1.000
_cell.angle_alpha   90.00
_cell.angle_beta   90.00
_cell.angle_gamma   90.00
#
_symmetry.space_group_name_H-M   'P 1'
#
loop_
_entity.id
_entity.type
_entity.pdbx_description
1 polymer ?
#
loop_
_entity_poly.entity_id
_entity_poly.type
_entity_poly.pdbx_seq_one_letter_code
_entity_poly.pdbx_strand_id
1 'polypeptide(L)' 'MRALTVEKLVPGGYGLARTEEGAVLVRGGLPGEVVRGRPVRRRGALFLEEVEVLSPRPDRYPHPLPPTADLPLVYE' A
#
# COMPACT_ATOMS: atom_id res chain seq x y z
N MET A 1 7.42 4.94 12.82
CA MET A 1 7.10 4.65 11.41
C MET A 1 8.08 3.60 10.88
N ARG A 2 7.69 2.80 9.88
CA ARG A 2 8.51 1.73 9.28
C ARG A 2 8.42 1.80 7.76
N ALA A 3 9.55 1.61 7.08
CA ALA A 3 9.63 1.50 5.63
C ALA A 3 9.46 0.05 5.20
N LEU A 4 8.63 -0.20 4.19
CA LEU A 4 8.23 -1.52 3.72
C LEU A 4 8.21 -1.55 2.18
N THR A 5 8.56 -2.68 1.61
CA THR A 5 8.37 -2.94 0.17
C THR A 5 7.04 -3.67 -0.02
N VAL A 6 6.21 -3.18 -0.94
CA VAL A 6 4.97 -3.84 -1.32
C VAL A 6 5.29 -4.99 -2.28
N GLU A 7 5.00 -6.22 -1.88
CA GLU A 7 5.33 -7.44 -2.62
C GLU A 7 4.34 -7.73 -3.75
N LYS A 8 3.05 -7.62 -3.45
CA LYS A 8 1.97 -7.99 -4.37
C LYS A 8 0.64 -7.34 -3.99
N LEU A 9 -0.35 -7.43 -4.88
CA LEU A 9 -1.74 -7.09 -4.59
C LEU A 9 -2.49 -8.28 -3.98
N VAL A 10 -3.45 -7.98 -3.13
CA VAL A 10 -4.40 -8.94 -2.53
C VAL A 10 -5.83 -8.41 -2.65
N PRO A 11 -6.87 -9.26 -2.45
CA PRO A 11 -8.26 -8.84 -2.57
C PRO A 11 -8.59 -7.59 -1.73
N GLY A 12 -9.47 -6.73 -2.27
CA GLY A 12 -9.86 -5.46 -1.65
C GLY A 12 -8.95 -4.27 -1.96
N GLY A 13 -8.10 -4.36 -3.00
CA GLY A 13 -7.27 -3.24 -3.47
C GLY A 13 -6.06 -2.93 -2.57
N TYR A 14 -5.64 -3.89 -1.74
CA TYR A 14 -4.50 -3.71 -0.85
C TYR A 14 -3.21 -4.24 -1.48
N GLY A 15 -2.12 -3.49 -1.29
CA GLY A 15 -0.78 -4.02 -1.35
C GLY A 15 -0.46 -4.85 -0.11
N LEU A 16 0.32 -5.90 -0.25
CA LEU A 16 0.81 -6.74 0.84
C LEU A 16 2.30 -6.47 1.02
N ALA A 17 2.70 -6.10 2.24
CA ALA A 17 4.08 -6.07 2.68
C ALA A 17 4.26 -7.01 3.88
N ARG A 18 5.51 -7.31 4.25
CA ARG A 18 5.82 -8.16 5.41
C ARG A 18 6.74 -7.44 6.40
N THR A 19 6.48 -7.71 7.67
CA THR A 19 7.35 -7.38 8.80
C THR A 19 7.59 -8.64 9.62
N GLU A 20 8.45 -8.54 10.63
CA GLU A 20 8.64 -9.60 11.64
C GLU A 20 7.35 -9.93 12.41
N GLU A 21 6.41 -8.97 12.49
CA GLU A 21 5.11 -9.14 13.15
C GLU A 21 4.05 -9.79 12.24
N GLY A 22 4.33 -9.89 10.93
CA GLY A 22 3.50 -10.56 9.95
C GLY A 22 3.17 -9.72 8.72
N ALA A 23 2.06 -10.09 8.07
CA ALA A 23 1.55 -9.43 6.87
C ALA A 23 0.92 -8.07 7.20
N VAL A 24 1.33 -7.02 6.48
CA VAL A 24 0.82 -5.66 6.58
C VAL A 24 0.10 -5.27 5.29
N LEU A 25 -1.14 -4.81 5.42
CA LEU A 25 -1.96 -4.34 4.31
C LEU A 25 -1.75 -2.85 4.07
N VAL A 26 -1.43 -2.48 2.84
CA VAL A 26 -1.13 -1.12 2.40
C VAL A 26 -2.21 -0.68 1.41
N ARG A 27 -3.08 0.25 1.83
CA ARG A 27 -4.13 0.78 0.95
C ARG A 27 -3.49 1.56 -0.20
N GLY A 28 -3.80 1.19 -1.45
CA GLY A 28 -3.23 1.85 -2.64
C GLY A 28 -1.71 1.65 -2.78
N GLY A 29 -1.13 0.67 -2.10
CA GLY A 29 0.25 0.25 -2.33
C GLY A 29 0.33 -0.65 -3.56
N LEU A 30 1.20 -0.32 -4.50
CA LEU A 30 1.42 -1.09 -5.71
C LEU A 30 2.66 -2.00 -5.57
N PRO A 31 2.69 -3.18 -6.21
CA PRO A 31 3.86 -4.05 -6.17
C PRO A 31 5.13 -3.33 -6.63
N GLY A 32 6.22 -3.52 -5.89
CA GLY A 32 7.52 -2.88 -6.14
C GLY A 32 7.70 -1.51 -5.48
N GLU A 33 6.65 -0.91 -4.91
CA GLU A 33 6.78 0.37 -4.23
C GLU A 33 7.44 0.23 -2.85
N VAL A 34 8.22 1.25 -2.50
CA VAL A 34 8.70 1.44 -1.14
C VAL A 34 7.83 2.49 -0.47
N VAL A 35 7.20 2.11 0.64
CA VAL A 35 6.31 2.98 1.42
C VAL A 35 6.77 3.08 2.86
N ARG A 36 6.48 4.20 3.52
CA ARG A 36 6.71 4.43 4.95
C ARG A 36 5.38 4.71 5.65
N GLY A 37 5.17 4.13 6.81
CA GLY A 37 3.95 4.38 7.59
C GLY A 37 3.99 3.80 8.99
N ARG A 38 2.85 3.80 9.66
CA ARG A 38 2.67 3.22 11.01
C ARG A 38 1.84 1.93 10.90
N PRO A 39 2.42 0.75 11.16
CA PRO A 39 1.65 -0.48 11.26
C PRO A 39 0.67 -0.40 12.45
N VAL A 40 -0.60 -0.68 12.22
CA VAL A 40 -1.66 -0.66 13.23
C VAL A 40 -2.49 -1.94 13.11
N ARG A 41 -2.71 -2.62 14.22
CA ARG A 41 -3.55 -3.82 14.24
C ARG A 41 -5.02 -3.44 14.37
N ARG A 42 -5.84 -3.89 13.41
CA ARG A 42 -7.29 -3.67 13.40
C ARG A 42 -7.99 -4.92 12.88
N ARG A 43 -9.04 -5.37 13.59
CA ARG A 43 -9.85 -6.54 13.20
C ARG A 43 -9.01 -7.78 12.84
N GLY A 44 -7.94 -8.03 13.61
CA GLY A 44 -7.07 -9.19 13.44
C GLY A 44 -5.92 -9.03 12.43
N ALA A 45 -5.92 -8.01 11.56
CA ALA A 45 -4.89 -7.76 10.54
C ALA A 45 -4.07 -6.50 10.85
N LEU A 46 -2.85 -6.41 10.30
CA LEU A 46 -2.03 -5.19 10.33
C LEU A 46 -2.33 -4.34 9.09
N PHE A 47 -2.55 -3.05 9.30
CA PHE A 47 -2.70 -2.04 8.26
C PHE A 47 -1.58 -1.03 8.38
N LEU A 48 -1.10 -0.52 7.25
CA LEU A 48 -0.18 0.62 7.24
C LEU A 48 -1.00 1.92 7.20
N GLU A 49 -0.95 2.71 8.26
CA GLU A 49 -1.54 4.04 8.34
C GLU A 49 -0.49 5.12 8.09
N GLU A 50 -0.91 6.37 7.84
CA GLU A 50 -0.03 7.51 7.59
C GLU A 50 1.00 7.20 6.47
N VAL A 51 0.51 6.62 5.38
CA VAL A 51 1.34 6.08 4.30
C VAL A 51 1.93 7.20 3.46
N GLU A 52 3.25 7.18 3.34
CA GLU A 52 4.06 8.00 2.45
C GLU A 52 4.74 7.08 1.43
N VAL A 53 4.68 7.42 0.14
CA VAL A 53 5.36 6.66 -0.91
C VAL A 53 6.76 7.22 -1.10
N LEU A 54 7.78 6.41 -0.82
CA LEU A 54 9.20 6.79 -0.93
C LEU A 54 9.77 6.50 -2.32
N SER A 55 9.37 5.37 -2.91
CA SER A 55 9.73 4.98 -4.27
C SER A 55 8.46 4.55 -5.00
N PRO A 56 7.82 5.45 -5.76
CA PRO A 56 6.60 5.14 -6.49
C PRO A 56 6.88 4.24 -7.69
N ARG A 57 5.87 3.46 -8.08
CA ARG A 57 5.89 2.71 -9.35
C ARG A 57 5.80 3.71 -10.52
N PRO A 58 6.49 3.52 -11.66
CA PRO A 58 6.52 4.50 -12.75
C PRO A 58 5.15 4.88 -13.34
N ASP A 59 4.19 3.96 -13.33
CA ASP A 59 2.81 4.10 -13.82
C ASP A 59 1.80 4.46 -12.71
N ARG A 60 2.30 4.89 -11.54
CA ARG A 60 1.44 5.33 -10.45
C ARG A 60 0.70 6.61 -10.84
N TYR A 61 -0.62 6.59 -10.69
CA TYR A 61 -1.45 7.78 -10.84
C TYR A 61 -1.09 8.84 -9.77
N PRO A 62 -0.73 10.08 -10.16
CA PRO A 62 -0.13 11.05 -9.25
C PRO A 62 -1.13 11.80 -8.36
N HIS A 63 -2.43 11.69 -8.64
CA HIS A 63 -3.47 12.41 -7.92
C HIS A 63 -4.23 11.49 -6.95
N PRO A 64 -4.96 12.05 -5.97
CA PRO A 64 -5.87 11.26 -5.15
C PRO A 64 -6.81 10.42 -6.01
N LEU A 65 -7.06 9.19 -5.57
CA LEU A 65 -7.95 8.28 -6.27
C LEU A 65 -9.38 8.82 -6.30
N PRO A 66 -10.09 8.73 -7.44
CA PRO A 66 -11.53 8.97 -7.45
C PRO A 66 -12.24 7.91 -6.59
N PRO A 67 -13.46 8.19 -6.10
CA PRO A 67 -14.17 7.32 -5.15
C PRO A 67 -14.39 5.87 -5.63
N THR A 68 -14.37 5.66 -6.94
CA THR A 68 -14.62 4.36 -7.60
C THR A 68 -13.36 3.59 -7.97
N ALA A 69 -12.17 4.15 -7.73
CA ALA A 69 -10.92 3.49 -8.09
C ALA A 69 -10.33 2.70 -6.91
N ASP A 70 -10.01 1.43 -7.18
CA ASP A 70 -9.38 0.55 -6.20
C ASP A 70 -7.85 0.69 -6.16
N LEU A 71 -7.22 1.06 -7.30
CA LEU A 71 -5.78 1.10 -7.47
C LEU A 71 -5.32 2.42 -8.12
N PRO A 72 -4.19 3.01 -7.65
CA PRO A 72 -3.61 4.23 -8.21
C PRO A 72 -2.75 3.95 -9.44
N LEU A 73 -3.36 3.37 -10.47
CA LEU A 73 -2.74 3.18 -11.79
C LEU A 73 -3.36 4.15 -12.78
N VAL A 74 -2.58 4.60 -13.76
CA VAL A 74 -3.13 5.24 -14.96
C VAL A 74 -3.89 4.16 -15.74
N TYR A 75 -5.17 4.41 -16.01
CA TYR A 75 -6.00 3.56 -16.86
C TYR A 75 -5.99 4.18 -18.27
N GLU A 76 -5.64 3.39 -19.29
CA GLU A 76 -5.76 3.76 -20.71
C GLU A 76 -7.19 3.54 -21.21
#